data_AF-A0A9Q0F8E9-F1
#
_entry.id   AF-A0A9Q0F8E9-F1
#
_cell.length_a   1.000
_cell.length_b   1.000
_cell.length_c   1.000
_cell.angle_alpha   90.00
_cell.angle_beta   90.00
_cell.angle_gamma   90.00
#
_symmetry.space_group_name_H-M   'P 1'
#
loop_
_entity.id
_entity.type
_entity.pdbx_description
1 polymer ?
#
loop_
_entity_poly.entity_id
_entity_poly.type
_entity_poly.pdbx_seq_one_letter_code
_entity_poly.pdbx_strand_id
1 'polypeptide(L)'
;MEVTFGLSLLCLLLAIGLKLLRQPKKNLPPGPPGLPIIGHLHLLKNPIHRRFHKLSQKYGPVMSLRFGSRFVVVVSTPEAVEECFSKNDVVLANRPPFLNGKYLNYNFTTLASAGYGDHWRNLRRLSSIEIFSATRLKSFLDIRKDEVMHLVSRLHHVSKDGFAKVELRSLFLDETFNVIMRMMAGKRYFGENVDGAEEAAQFKQHMQDYTALTKVTNLGDLFPLLGFIDIGGLRKKMIDLSEKFDLFLQRIIDEHRSDKTRNSMVSHLLQLQETQPEYYSDAIIKGLILVITL
;
A
#
# COMPACT_ATOMS: atom_id res chain seq x y z
N MET A 1 28.63 -23.58 39.94
CA MET A 1 28.39 -22.22 39.41
C MET A 1 27.55 -22.24 38.13
N GLU A 2 27.78 -23.19 37.21
CA GLU A 2 26.97 -23.32 35.98
C GLU A 2 25.53 -23.83 36.23
N VAL A 3 25.35 -24.81 37.13
CA VAL A 3 24.02 -25.39 37.43
C VAL A 3 23.07 -24.37 38.05
N THR A 4 23.60 -23.52 38.94
CA THR A 4 22.85 -22.43 39.59
C THR A 4 22.46 -21.32 38.61
N PHE A 5 23.28 -21.07 37.58
CA PHE A 5 22.99 -20.11 36.52
C PHE A 5 21.92 -20.63 35.55
N GLY A 6 21.94 -21.93 35.23
CA GLY A 6 20.90 -22.57 34.43
C GLY A 6 19.52 -22.56 35.11
N LEU A 7 19.48 -22.85 36.41
CA LEU A 7 18.25 -22.82 37.22
C LEU A 7 17.69 -21.40 37.38
N SER A 8 18.54 -20.40 37.62
CA SER A 8 18.09 -19.01 37.73
C SER A 8 17.56 -18.47 36.40
N LEU A 9 18.20 -18.82 35.27
CA LEU A 9 17.73 -18.47 33.94
C LEU A 9 16.39 -19.16 33.62
N LEU A 10 16.22 -20.44 33.95
CA LEU A 10 14.96 -21.17 33.76
C LEU A 10 13.84 -20.57 34.61
N CYS A 11 14.09 -20.27 35.89
CA CYS A 11 13.13 -19.62 36.76
C CYS A 11 12.76 -18.21 36.27
N LEU A 12 13.72 -17.45 35.75
CA LEU A 12 13.48 -16.14 35.14
C LEU A 12 12.60 -16.26 33.89
N LEU A 13 12.90 -17.21 33.00
CA LEU A 13 12.10 -17.49 31.80
C LEU A 13 10.68 -17.96 32.14
N LEU A 14 10.52 -18.80 33.17
CA LEU A 14 9.22 -19.24 33.69
C LEU A 14 8.44 -18.08 34.31
N ALA A 15 9.09 -17.23 35.12
CA ALA A 15 8.46 -16.07 35.74
C ALA A 15 8.03 -15.02 34.69
N ILE A 16 8.86 -14.79 33.67
CA ILE A 16 8.51 -13.96 32.51
C ILE A 16 7.35 -14.60 31.75
N GLY A 17 7.39 -15.91 31.49
CA GLY A 17 6.31 -16.66 30.85
C GLY A 17 4.98 -16.53 31.60
N LEU A 18 4.99 -16.71 32.93
CA LEU A 18 3.82 -16.59 33.80
C LEU A 18 3.28 -15.15 33.87
N LYS A 19 4.17 -14.13 33.90
CA LYS A 19 3.75 -12.71 33.80
C LYS A 19 3.15 -12.38 32.43
N LEU A 20 3.69 -12.92 31.34
CA LEU A 20 3.15 -12.75 30.00
C LEU A 20 1.78 -13.42 29.84
N LEU A 21 1.53 -14.53 30.54
CA LEU A 21 0.26 -15.22 30.60
C LEU A 21 -0.78 -14.48 31.46
N ARG A 22 -0.36 -13.79 32.52
CA ARG A 22 -1.22 -12.93 33.36
C ARG A 22 -1.45 -11.57 32.71
N GLN A 23 -2.22 -11.51 31.63
CA GLN A 23 -2.78 -10.25 31.15
C GLN A 23 -4.09 -9.96 31.93
N PRO A 24 -4.29 -8.74 32.48
CA PRO A 24 -5.54 -8.40 33.14
C PRO A 24 -6.72 -8.58 32.16
N LYS A 25 -7.83 -9.14 32.64
CA LYS A 25 -9.08 -9.24 31.88
C LYS A 25 -9.63 -7.84 31.61
N LYS A 26 -9.18 -7.24 30.52
CA LYS A 26 -9.87 -6.11 29.89
C LYS A 26 -11.09 -6.68 29.15
N ASN A 27 -12.13 -5.87 28.96
CA ASN A 27 -13.29 -6.20 28.13
C ASN A 27 -12.88 -6.28 26.65
N LEU A 28 -12.04 -7.26 26.31
CA LEU A 28 -11.55 -7.50 24.97
C LEU A 28 -12.46 -8.50 24.26
N PRO A 29 -12.61 -8.37 22.94
CA PRO A 29 -13.24 -9.41 22.14
C PRO A 29 -12.55 -10.77 22.36
N PRO A 30 -13.29 -11.89 22.27
CA PRO A 30 -12.75 -13.24 22.39
C PRO A 30 -11.66 -13.51 21.33
N GLY A 31 -10.86 -14.55 21.53
CA GLY A 31 -9.85 -14.95 20.55
C GLY A 31 -9.21 -16.30 20.86
N PRO A 32 -8.49 -16.90 19.90
CA PRO A 32 -7.70 -18.09 20.16
C PRO A 32 -6.63 -17.82 21.24
N PRO A 33 -6.13 -18.88 21.91
CA PRO A 33 -4.97 -18.73 22.78
C PRO A 33 -3.73 -18.36 21.95
N GLY A 34 -3.02 -17.31 22.37
CA GLY A 34 -1.77 -16.89 21.75
C GLY A 34 -0.56 -17.57 22.38
N LEU A 35 0.50 -17.79 21.59
CA LEU A 35 1.78 -18.27 22.09
C LEU A 35 2.59 -17.10 22.71
N PRO A 36 3.47 -17.37 23.69
CA PRO A 36 4.38 -16.35 24.21
C PRO A 36 5.21 -15.70 23.10
N ILE A 37 5.49 -14.40 23.25
CA ILE A 37 6.30 -13.57 22.34
C ILE A 37 5.64 -13.34 20.97
N ILE A 38 5.36 -14.39 20.19
CA ILE A 38 4.88 -14.30 18.80
C ILE A 38 3.35 -14.09 18.70
N GLY A 39 2.61 -14.38 19.78
CA GLY A 39 1.15 -14.33 19.79
C GLY A 39 0.53 -15.32 18.79
N HIS A 40 -0.18 -14.79 17.81
CA HIS A 40 -1.00 -15.51 16.84
C HIS A 40 -0.37 -15.61 15.45
N LEU A 41 0.89 -15.17 15.28
CA LEU A 41 1.59 -15.23 13.99
C LEU A 41 1.63 -16.65 13.39
N HIS A 42 1.70 -17.68 14.25
CA HIS A 42 1.66 -19.08 13.86
C HIS A 42 0.34 -19.51 13.17
N LEU A 43 -0.73 -18.73 13.31
CA LEU A 43 -2.03 -18.95 12.66
C LEU A 43 -2.12 -18.31 11.27
N LEU A 44 -1.20 -17.39 10.93
CA LEU A 44 -1.22 -16.59 9.70
C LEU A 44 -0.62 -17.34 8.51
N LYS A 45 -1.32 -18.38 8.04
CA LYS A 45 -0.98 -19.06 6.79
C LYS A 45 -1.75 -18.49 5.61
N ASN A 46 -1.10 -18.36 4.45
CA ASN A 46 -1.77 -17.93 3.24
C ASN A 46 -2.85 -18.93 2.78
N PRO A 47 -3.99 -18.45 2.24
CA PRO A 47 -4.42 -17.04 2.21
C PRO A 47 -4.96 -16.57 3.57
N ILE A 48 -4.40 -15.48 4.09
CA ILE A 48 -4.64 -14.98 5.45
C ILE A 48 -6.13 -14.65 5.70
N HIS A 49 -6.81 -14.02 4.74
CA HIS A 49 -8.24 -13.67 4.88
C HIS A 49 -9.14 -14.89 5.12
N ARG A 50 -8.84 -16.05 4.50
CA ARG A 50 -9.60 -17.29 4.74
C ARG A 50 -9.33 -17.85 6.13
N ARG A 51 -8.11 -17.68 6.66
CA ARG A 51 -7.79 -18.06 8.05
C ARG A 51 -8.57 -17.21 9.04
N PHE A 52 -8.63 -15.90 8.82
CA PHE A 52 -9.43 -15.01 9.65
C PHE A 52 -10.91 -15.37 9.62
N HIS A 53 -11.47 -15.66 8.45
CA HIS A 53 -12.85 -16.12 8.35
C HIS A 53 -13.10 -17.42 9.14
N LYS A 54 -12.23 -18.43 9.01
CA LYS A 54 -12.38 -19.68 9.80
C LYS A 54 -12.29 -19.45 11.30
N LEU A 55 -11.42 -18.53 11.73
CA LEU A 55 -11.31 -18.17 13.14
C LEU A 55 -12.56 -17.41 13.62
N SER A 56 -13.12 -16.50 12.82
CA SER A 56 -14.32 -15.76 13.22
C SER A 56 -15.56 -16.65 13.34
N GLN A 57 -15.66 -17.72 12.53
CA GLN A 57 -16.70 -18.74 12.71
C GLN A 57 -16.63 -19.45 14.08
N LYS A 58 -15.44 -19.51 14.70
CA LYS A 58 -15.23 -20.19 15.99
C LYS A 58 -15.25 -19.24 17.18
N TYR A 59 -14.61 -18.08 17.05
CA TYR A 59 -14.40 -17.13 18.15
C TYR A 59 -15.38 -15.96 18.13
N GLY A 60 -16.19 -15.83 17.07
CA GLY A 60 -17.15 -14.76 16.91
C GLY A 60 -16.75 -13.70 15.89
N PRO A 61 -17.68 -12.80 15.55
CA PRO A 61 -17.54 -11.84 14.45
C PRO A 61 -16.54 -10.73 14.74
N VAL A 62 -16.28 -10.43 16.02
CA VAL A 62 -15.24 -9.51 16.48
C VAL A 62 -14.32 -10.32 17.37
N MET A 63 -13.05 -10.44 16.97
CA MET A 63 -12.07 -11.23 17.70
C MET A 63 -10.73 -10.52 17.89
N SER A 64 -10.07 -10.84 19.00
CA SER A 64 -8.76 -10.31 19.36
C SER A 64 -7.64 -11.25 18.94
N LEU A 65 -6.63 -10.68 18.28
CA LEU A 65 -5.37 -11.33 17.94
C LEU A 65 -4.21 -10.46 18.41
N ARG A 66 -3.01 -11.02 18.29
CA ARG A 66 -1.75 -10.38 18.67
C ARG A 66 -0.66 -10.85 17.73
N PHE A 67 0.00 -9.94 17.04
CA PHE A 67 1.09 -10.22 16.10
C PHE A 67 2.39 -9.68 16.69
N GLY A 68 3.16 -10.57 17.32
CA GLY A 68 4.28 -10.14 18.17
C GLY A 68 3.78 -9.27 19.32
N SER A 69 4.26 -8.03 19.41
CA SER A 69 3.81 -7.03 20.38
C SER A 69 2.52 -6.32 20.01
N ARG A 70 2.09 -6.35 18.73
CA ARG A 70 0.93 -5.59 18.24
C ARG A 70 -0.38 -6.28 18.54
N PHE A 71 -1.31 -5.57 19.16
CA PHE A 71 -2.69 -6.02 19.32
C PHE A 71 -3.49 -5.74 18.04
N VAL A 72 -4.31 -6.71 17.63
CA VAL A 72 -5.10 -6.63 16.39
C VAL A 72 -6.52 -7.08 16.69
N VAL A 73 -7.50 -6.32 16.22
CA VAL A 73 -8.91 -6.73 16.23
C VAL A 73 -9.31 -7.07 14.81
N VAL A 74 -9.96 -8.22 14.63
CA VAL A 74 -10.52 -8.64 13.36
C VAL A 74 -12.04 -8.54 13.45
N VAL A 75 -12.63 -7.79 12.53
CA VAL A 75 -14.08 -7.68 12.33
C VAL A 75 -14.48 -8.46 11.09
N SER A 76 -15.57 -9.23 11.15
CA SER A 76 -15.93 -10.21 10.11
C SER A 76 -17.41 -10.25 9.75
N THR A 77 -18.21 -9.29 10.22
CA THR A 77 -19.62 -9.13 9.83
C THR A 77 -19.91 -7.73 9.33
N PRO A 78 -20.90 -7.56 8.44
CA PRO A 78 -21.33 -6.25 7.97
C PRO A 78 -21.68 -5.27 9.10
N GLU A 79 -22.39 -5.73 10.13
CA GLU A 79 -22.85 -4.89 11.24
C GLU A 79 -21.67 -4.34 12.06
N ALA A 80 -20.64 -5.16 12.30
CA ALA A 80 -19.44 -4.73 13.03
C ALA A 80 -18.58 -3.79 12.16
N VAL A 81 -18.51 -4.05 10.86
CA VAL A 81 -17.82 -3.16 9.90
C VAL A 81 -18.54 -1.81 9.83
N GLU A 82 -19.86 -1.79 9.78
CA GLU A 82 -20.67 -0.57 9.81
C GLU A 82 -20.38 0.21 11.10
N GLU A 83 -20.37 -0.43 12.26
CA GLU A 83 -20.03 0.25 13.52
C GLU A 83 -18.62 0.87 13.51
N CYS A 84 -17.65 0.19 12.91
CA CYS A 84 -16.28 0.70 12.78
C CYS A 84 -16.14 1.86 11.79
N PHE A 85 -16.78 1.77 10.62
CA PHE A 85 -16.55 2.68 9.48
C PHE A 85 -17.70 3.66 9.24
N SER A 86 -18.66 3.76 10.16
CA SER A 86 -19.65 4.84 10.22
C SER A 86 -19.60 5.57 11.57
N LYS A 87 -20.00 4.91 12.67
CA LYS A 87 -20.13 5.53 13.99
C LYS A 87 -18.79 5.88 14.63
N ASN A 88 -17.75 5.08 14.36
CA ASN A 88 -16.42 5.21 14.98
C ASN A 88 -15.31 5.47 13.95
N ASP A 89 -15.69 5.94 12.75
CA ASP A 89 -14.81 6.04 11.58
C ASP A 89 -13.57 6.91 11.84
N VAL A 90 -13.73 8.08 12.47
CA VAL A 90 -12.64 9.01 12.78
C VAL A 90 -11.62 8.40 13.75
N VAL A 91 -12.09 7.71 14.80
CA VAL A 91 -11.22 7.10 15.81
C VAL A 91 -10.39 5.95 15.21
N LEU A 92 -10.99 5.23 14.25
CA LEU A 92 -10.38 4.08 13.57
C LEU A 92 -9.70 4.45 12.23
N ALA A 93 -9.70 5.74 11.84
CA ALA A 93 -9.18 6.18 10.56
C ALA A 93 -7.64 6.19 10.48
N ASN A 94 -6.93 6.05 11.60
CA ASN A 94 -5.47 6.07 11.64
C ASN A 94 -4.81 4.85 10.98
N ARG A 95 -3.54 5.00 10.58
CA ARG A 95 -2.72 3.94 10.00
C ARG A 95 -1.63 3.52 10.99
N PRO A 96 -1.35 2.21 11.14
CA PRO A 96 -0.21 1.78 11.93
C PRO A 96 1.10 2.33 11.34
N PRO A 97 2.05 2.82 12.17
CA PRO A 97 3.31 3.35 11.68
C PRO A 97 4.27 2.21 11.32
N PHE A 98 4.03 1.60 10.16
CA PHE A 98 4.88 0.55 9.60
C PHE A 98 6.10 1.12 8.89
N LEU A 99 7.15 0.30 8.75
CA LEU A 99 8.42 0.70 8.16
C LEU A 99 8.26 1.25 6.73
N ASN A 100 7.38 0.63 5.94
CA ASN A 100 7.06 1.06 4.57
C ASN A 100 6.40 2.45 4.53
N GLY A 101 5.61 2.82 5.54
CA GLY A 101 5.03 4.16 5.63
C GLY A 101 6.11 5.23 5.78
N LYS A 102 7.19 4.91 6.51
CA LYS A 102 8.33 5.80 6.71
C LYS A 102 9.17 5.95 5.42
N TYR A 103 9.60 4.85 4.84
CA TYR A 103 10.61 4.87 3.78
C TYR A 103 10.06 4.80 2.36
N LEU A 104 8.85 4.26 2.17
CA LEU A 104 8.20 4.13 0.85
C LEU A 104 6.99 5.06 0.69
N ASN A 105 6.64 5.85 1.70
CA ASN A 105 5.45 6.71 1.59
C ASN A 105 5.73 8.11 2.16
N TYR A 106 6.88 8.67 1.75
CA TYR A 106 7.28 10.03 2.05
C TYR A 106 7.13 10.38 3.55
N ASN A 107 7.62 9.49 4.43
CA ASN A 107 7.50 9.64 5.87
C ASN A 107 6.05 9.85 6.36
N PHE A 108 5.14 8.95 5.96
CA PHE A 108 3.72 8.96 6.34
C PHE A 108 2.93 10.17 5.83
N THR A 109 3.32 10.75 4.69
CA THR A 109 2.62 11.91 4.12
C THR A 109 1.72 11.56 2.93
N THR A 110 1.71 10.31 2.47
CA THR A 110 0.81 9.90 1.37
C THR A 110 -0.61 9.57 1.86
N LEU A 111 -1.57 9.56 0.93
CA LEU A 111 -2.95 9.22 1.24
C LEU A 111 -3.16 7.81 1.81
N ALA A 112 -2.29 6.86 1.44
CA ALA A 112 -2.35 5.48 1.90
C ALA A 112 -1.79 5.29 3.33
N SER A 113 -0.84 6.14 3.75
CA SER A 113 -0.05 5.96 4.97
C SER A 113 -0.27 7.02 6.05
N ALA A 114 -0.75 8.22 5.70
CA ALA A 114 -0.95 9.30 6.65
C ALA A 114 -2.03 8.97 7.70
N GLY A 115 -1.79 9.41 8.93
CA GLY A 115 -2.79 9.39 10.00
C GLY A 115 -3.94 10.36 9.71
N TYR A 116 -5.09 10.11 10.32
CA TYR A 116 -6.23 11.01 10.19
C TYR A 116 -5.90 12.37 10.82
N GLY A 117 -6.14 13.44 10.07
CA GLY A 117 -5.79 14.80 10.45
C GLY A 117 -6.01 15.76 9.29
N ASP A 118 -5.64 17.03 9.47
CA ASP A 118 -5.86 18.07 8.44
C ASP A 118 -5.15 17.73 7.12
N HIS A 119 -3.91 17.23 7.20
CA HIS A 119 -3.15 16.78 6.02
C HIS A 119 -3.88 15.69 5.24
N TRP A 120 -4.27 14.59 5.90
CA TRP A 120 -4.99 13.49 5.23
C TRP A 120 -6.35 13.92 4.68
N ARG A 121 -7.09 14.76 5.42
CA ARG A 121 -8.37 15.32 4.96
C ARG A 121 -8.17 16.17 3.71
N ASN A 122 -7.11 16.98 3.66
CA ASN A 122 -6.76 17.73 2.47
C ASN A 122 -6.41 16.80 1.29
N LEU A 123 -5.55 15.79 1.47
CA LEU A 123 -5.24 14.82 0.41
C LEU A 123 -6.50 14.12 -0.13
N ARG A 124 -7.45 13.77 0.74
CA ARG A 124 -8.74 13.19 0.34
C ARG A 124 -9.56 14.17 -0.49
N ARG A 125 -9.67 15.42 -0.04
CA ARG A 125 -10.34 16.50 -0.78
C ARG A 125 -9.72 16.66 -2.17
N LEU A 126 -8.40 16.82 -2.26
CA LEU A 126 -7.67 16.95 -3.52
C LEU A 126 -7.93 15.77 -4.46
N SER A 127 -7.83 14.55 -3.94
CA SER A 127 -8.09 13.33 -4.73
C SER A 127 -9.52 13.35 -5.28
N SER A 128 -10.51 13.67 -4.45
CA SER A 128 -11.93 13.65 -4.86
C SER A 128 -12.30 14.75 -5.87
N ILE A 129 -11.76 15.96 -5.70
CA ILE A 129 -12.16 17.13 -6.50
C ILE A 129 -11.31 17.23 -7.76
N GLU A 130 -9.99 17.07 -7.63
CA GLU A 130 -9.05 17.39 -8.71
C GLU A 130 -8.75 16.19 -9.60
N ILE A 131 -8.76 14.98 -9.05
CA ILE A 131 -8.36 13.76 -9.76
C ILE A 131 -9.57 12.92 -10.15
N PHE A 132 -10.43 12.59 -9.17
CA PHE A 132 -11.52 11.63 -9.36
C PHE A 132 -12.90 12.28 -9.59
N SER A 133 -12.96 13.59 -9.83
CA SER A 133 -14.24 14.25 -10.13
C SER A 133 -14.80 13.79 -11.47
N ALA A 134 -16.14 13.76 -11.57
CA ALA A 134 -16.82 13.33 -12.78
C ALA A 134 -16.38 14.13 -14.02
N THR A 135 -16.20 15.45 -13.88
CA THR A 135 -15.72 16.33 -14.95
C THR A 135 -14.31 15.93 -15.40
N ARG A 136 -13.40 15.70 -14.46
CA ARG A 136 -12.02 15.29 -14.77
C ARG A 136 -11.96 13.90 -15.41
N LEU A 137 -12.71 12.94 -14.88
CA LEU A 137 -12.78 11.60 -15.48
C LEU A 137 -13.42 11.63 -16.87
N LYS A 138 -14.36 12.54 -17.12
CA LYS A 138 -14.95 12.76 -18.45
C LYS A 138 -13.95 13.34 -19.44
N SER A 139 -13.08 14.26 -19.03
CA SER A 139 -12.04 14.80 -19.93
C SER A 139 -11.01 13.75 -20.38
N PHE A 140 -10.89 12.64 -19.66
CA PHE A 140 -10.05 11.49 -20.03
C PHE A 140 -10.82 10.31 -20.64
N LEU A 141 -12.06 10.52 -21.10
CA LEU A 141 -12.85 9.47 -21.72
C LEU A 141 -12.14 8.88 -22.95
N ASP A 142 -11.55 9.73 -23.78
CA ASP A 142 -10.92 9.29 -25.03
C ASP A 142 -9.65 8.48 -24.77
N ILE A 143 -8.87 8.81 -23.72
CA ILE A 143 -7.73 7.99 -23.29
C ILE A 143 -8.18 6.56 -22.94
N ARG A 144 -9.25 6.43 -22.15
CA ARG A 144 -9.75 5.10 -21.76
C ARG A 144 -10.31 4.32 -22.94
N LYS A 145 -11.03 4.99 -23.85
CA LYS A 145 -11.52 4.36 -25.08
C LYS A 145 -10.35 3.87 -25.94
N ASP A 146 -9.33 4.70 -26.09
CA ASP A 146 -8.14 4.39 -26.89
C ASP A 146 -7.37 3.18 -26.32
N GLU A 147 -7.14 3.09 -25.01
CA GLU A 147 -6.54 1.88 -24.40
C GLU A 147 -7.40 0.62 -24.61
N VAL A 148 -8.73 0.72 -24.43
CA VAL A 148 -9.61 -0.43 -24.67
C VAL A 148 -9.55 -0.87 -26.14
N MET A 149 -9.55 0.08 -27.08
CA MET A 149 -9.42 -0.23 -28.51
C MET A 149 -8.04 -0.80 -28.86
N HIS A 150 -6.98 -0.34 -28.18
CA HIS A 150 -5.64 -0.89 -28.31
C HIS A 150 -5.59 -2.37 -27.88
N LEU A 151 -6.16 -2.71 -26.71
CA LEU A 151 -6.27 -4.10 -26.26
C LEU A 151 -7.05 -4.96 -27.25
N VAL A 152 -8.22 -4.48 -27.73
CA VAL A 152 -9.04 -5.21 -28.70
C VAL A 152 -8.28 -5.44 -30.00
N SER A 153 -7.56 -4.43 -30.50
CA SER A 153 -6.76 -4.54 -31.72
C SER A 153 -5.63 -5.56 -31.56
N ARG A 154 -4.98 -5.57 -30.41
CA ARG A 154 -3.93 -6.56 -30.08
C ARG A 154 -4.48 -7.98 -30.02
N LEU A 155 -5.64 -8.17 -29.38
CA LEU A 155 -6.31 -9.47 -29.34
C LEU A 155 -6.73 -9.93 -30.74
N HIS A 156 -7.31 -9.02 -31.53
CA HIS A 156 -7.68 -9.29 -32.92
C HIS A 156 -6.48 -9.74 -33.75
N HIS A 157 -5.35 -9.03 -33.66
CA HIS A 157 -4.12 -9.36 -34.36
C HIS A 157 -3.58 -10.75 -33.99
N VAL A 158 -3.58 -11.09 -32.70
CA VAL A 158 -3.12 -12.40 -32.21
C VAL A 158 -4.06 -13.53 -32.65
N SER A 159 -5.35 -13.25 -32.84
CA SER A 159 -6.35 -14.20 -33.32
C SER A 159 -6.55 -14.23 -34.84
N LYS A 160 -5.69 -13.54 -35.62
CA LYS A 160 -5.88 -13.37 -37.07
C LYS A 160 -5.96 -14.71 -37.84
N ASP A 161 -5.26 -15.73 -37.36
CA ASP A 161 -5.17 -17.06 -37.98
C ASP A 161 -6.09 -18.10 -37.30
N GLY A 162 -7.03 -17.64 -36.46
CA GLY A 162 -7.99 -18.48 -35.74
C GLY A 162 -7.91 -18.37 -34.21
N PHE A 163 -8.23 -19.46 -33.51
CA PHE A 163 -8.21 -19.47 -32.04
C PHE A 163 -6.79 -19.24 -31.50
N ALA A 164 -6.66 -18.29 -30.58
CA ALA A 164 -5.40 -18.00 -29.91
C ALA A 164 -5.57 -18.04 -28.38
N LYS A 165 -4.58 -18.64 -27.70
CA LYS A 165 -4.49 -18.64 -26.25
C LYS A 165 -3.68 -17.43 -25.79
N VAL A 166 -4.25 -16.64 -24.89
CA VAL A 166 -3.61 -15.43 -24.35
C VAL A 166 -3.57 -15.46 -22.82
N GLU A 167 -2.58 -14.78 -22.24
CA GLU A 167 -2.45 -14.60 -20.79
C GLU A 167 -3.14 -13.29 -20.37
N LEU A 168 -4.36 -13.40 -19.85
CA LEU A 168 -5.21 -12.23 -19.56
C LEU A 168 -4.69 -11.36 -18.42
N ARG A 169 -3.96 -11.92 -17.46
CA ARG A 169 -3.50 -11.16 -16.29
C ARG A 169 -2.50 -10.09 -16.70
N SER A 170 -1.51 -10.44 -17.51
CA SER A 170 -0.52 -9.50 -18.03
C SER A 170 -1.18 -8.45 -18.90
N LEU A 171 -2.12 -8.86 -19.77
CA LEU A 171 -2.87 -7.93 -20.61
C LEU A 171 -3.63 -6.91 -19.76
N PHE A 172 -4.44 -7.34 -18.80
CA PHE A 172 -5.19 -6.42 -17.95
C PHE A 172 -4.32 -5.56 -17.05
N LEU A 173 -3.17 -6.08 -16.58
CA LEU A 173 -2.21 -5.29 -15.83
C LEU A 173 -1.62 -4.17 -16.70
N ASP A 174 -1.06 -4.52 -17.86
CA ASP A 174 -0.45 -3.54 -18.77
C ASP A 174 -1.47 -2.45 -19.17
N GLU A 175 -2.70 -2.84 -19.51
CA GLU A 175 -3.77 -1.90 -19.88
C GLU A 175 -4.23 -1.02 -18.71
N THR A 176 -4.37 -1.59 -17.50
CA THR A 176 -4.75 -0.80 -16.31
C THR A 176 -3.69 0.25 -16.01
N PHE A 177 -2.41 -0.12 -16.03
CA PHE A 177 -1.33 0.82 -15.80
C PHE A 177 -1.23 1.87 -16.90
N ASN A 178 -1.41 1.50 -18.17
CA ASN A 178 -1.40 2.49 -19.26
C ASN A 178 -2.57 3.47 -19.15
N VAL A 179 -3.78 3.01 -18.81
CA VAL A 179 -4.91 3.92 -18.53
C VAL A 179 -4.52 4.92 -17.45
N ILE A 180 -3.99 4.45 -16.32
CA ILE A 180 -3.59 5.31 -15.21
C ILE A 180 -2.48 6.28 -15.64
N MET A 181 -1.41 5.79 -16.25
CA MET A 181 -0.26 6.63 -16.60
C MET A 181 -0.54 7.60 -17.74
N ARG A 182 -1.40 7.26 -18.70
CA ARG A 182 -1.82 8.22 -19.71
C ARG A 182 -2.71 9.31 -19.12
N MET A 183 -3.55 8.98 -18.16
CA MET A 183 -4.33 10.00 -17.43
C MET A 183 -3.42 10.87 -16.56
N MET A 184 -2.46 10.26 -15.84
CA MET A 184 -1.60 10.95 -14.89
C MET A 184 -0.51 11.78 -15.57
N ALA A 185 0.28 11.14 -16.44
CA ALA A 185 1.50 11.67 -17.05
C ALA A 185 1.42 11.84 -18.58
N GLY A 186 0.29 11.51 -19.20
CA GLY A 186 0.11 11.67 -20.65
C GLY A 186 0.85 10.62 -21.51
N LYS A 187 1.47 9.61 -20.92
CA LYS A 187 2.34 8.63 -21.60
C LYS A 187 1.98 7.17 -21.28
N ARG A 188 2.28 6.27 -22.22
CA ARG A 188 2.26 4.81 -22.00
C ARG A 188 3.61 4.34 -21.48
N TYR A 189 3.60 3.38 -20.57
CA TYR A 189 4.81 2.77 -20.00
C TYR A 189 4.79 1.24 -20.06
N PHE A 190 3.70 0.63 -20.54
CA PHE A 190 3.52 -0.81 -20.62
C PHE A 190 3.12 -1.22 -22.04
N GLY A 191 3.47 -2.44 -22.43
CA GLY A 191 3.15 -2.99 -23.75
C GLY A 191 4.26 -2.80 -24.79
N GLU A 192 3.93 -3.12 -26.04
CA GLU A 192 4.82 -3.02 -27.20
C GLU A 192 4.81 -1.59 -27.76
N ASN A 193 5.92 -1.16 -28.39
CA ASN A 193 6.07 0.16 -29.03
C ASN A 193 5.83 1.36 -28.08
N VAL A 194 6.29 1.26 -26.84
CA VAL A 194 6.31 2.41 -25.91
C VAL A 194 7.45 3.38 -26.27
N ASP A 195 7.13 4.67 -26.29
CA ASP A 195 8.14 5.72 -26.42
C ASP A 195 9.10 5.66 -25.22
N GLY A 196 10.41 5.71 -25.47
CA GLY A 196 11.40 5.63 -24.39
C GLY A 196 11.40 4.26 -23.70
N ALA A 197 11.55 3.18 -24.47
CA ALA A 197 11.50 1.79 -23.98
C ALA A 197 12.37 1.52 -22.74
N GLU A 198 13.53 2.17 -22.61
CA GLU A 198 14.37 2.07 -21.41
C GLU A 198 13.70 2.69 -20.18
N GLU A 199 13.13 3.90 -20.29
CA GLU A 199 12.38 4.57 -19.22
C GLU A 199 11.17 3.72 -18.79
N ALA A 200 10.44 3.17 -19.75
CA ALA A 200 9.31 2.28 -19.53
C ALA A 200 9.69 0.99 -18.79
N ALA A 201 10.78 0.34 -19.20
CA ALA A 201 11.30 -0.83 -18.52
C ALA A 201 11.72 -0.51 -17.08
N GLN A 202 12.41 0.62 -16.88
CA GLN A 202 12.78 1.11 -15.54
C GLN A 202 11.52 1.36 -14.70
N PHE A 203 10.50 2.06 -15.22
CA PHE A 203 9.27 2.33 -14.47
C PHE A 203 8.56 1.05 -14.03
N LYS A 204 8.37 0.11 -14.96
CA LYS A 204 7.74 -1.19 -14.69
C LYS A 204 8.50 -1.95 -13.60
N GLN A 205 9.83 -1.97 -13.66
CA GLN A 205 10.66 -2.60 -12.63
C GLN A 205 10.49 -1.92 -11.27
N HIS A 206 10.61 -0.60 -11.19
CA HIS A 206 10.45 0.10 -9.92
C HIS A 206 9.05 -0.09 -9.31
N MET A 207 7.99 -0.07 -10.12
CA MET A 207 6.62 -0.34 -9.68
C MET A 207 6.45 -1.76 -9.11
N GLN A 208 7.05 -2.76 -9.76
CA GLN A 208 7.04 -4.14 -9.27
C GLN A 208 7.79 -4.27 -7.95
N ASP A 209 8.96 -3.63 -7.82
CA ASP A 209 9.75 -3.63 -6.60
C ASP A 209 9.00 -2.93 -5.45
N TYR A 210 8.32 -1.81 -5.74
CA TYR A 210 7.53 -1.08 -4.75
C TYR A 210 6.36 -1.92 -4.25
N THR A 211 5.65 -2.56 -5.18
CA THR A 211 4.54 -3.47 -4.89
C THR A 211 5.02 -4.70 -4.10
N ALA A 212 6.23 -5.18 -4.35
CA ALA A 212 6.82 -6.29 -3.60
C ALA A 212 7.17 -5.85 -2.17
N LEU A 213 7.90 -4.75 -2.00
CA LEU A 213 8.36 -4.28 -0.69
C LEU A 213 7.21 -3.81 0.22
N THR A 214 6.13 -3.26 -0.33
CA THR A 214 4.93 -2.90 0.45
C THR A 214 4.21 -4.11 1.06
N LYS A 215 4.37 -5.30 0.45
CA LYS A 215 3.76 -6.56 0.92
C LYS A 215 4.64 -7.31 1.93
N VAL A 216 5.93 -6.96 2.04
CA VAL A 216 6.85 -7.62 2.98
C VAL A 216 6.52 -7.19 4.41
N THR A 217 6.35 -8.18 5.29
CA THR A 217 6.22 -7.92 6.72
C THR A 217 7.58 -7.64 7.33
N ASN A 218 7.78 -6.43 7.87
CA ASN A 218 8.98 -6.11 8.65
C ASN A 218 8.86 -6.71 10.06
N LEU A 219 9.85 -7.50 10.48
CA LEU A 219 9.87 -8.06 11.84
C LEU A 219 10.01 -6.99 12.91
N GLY A 220 10.70 -5.87 12.62
CA GLY A 220 10.78 -4.73 13.54
C GLY A 220 9.43 -4.10 13.85
N ASP A 221 8.46 -4.19 12.92
CA ASP A 221 7.10 -3.68 13.14
C ASP A 221 6.33 -4.56 14.13
N LEU A 222 6.65 -5.86 14.19
CA LEU A 222 6.00 -6.83 15.08
C LEU A 222 6.74 -7.01 16.41
N PHE A 223 8.06 -6.81 16.40
CA PHE A 223 8.96 -7.01 17.54
C PHE A 223 9.87 -5.79 17.68
N PRO A 224 9.51 -4.79 18.51
CA PRO A 224 10.23 -3.52 18.60
C PRO A 224 11.73 -3.65 18.91
N LEU A 225 12.12 -4.68 19.68
CA LEU A 225 13.53 -4.96 19.99
C LEU A 225 14.37 -5.32 18.75
N LEU A 226 13.73 -5.86 17.71
CA LEU A 226 14.37 -6.14 16.43
C LEU A 226 14.42 -4.92 15.50
N GLY A 227 13.74 -3.83 15.85
CA GLY A 227 13.68 -2.62 15.02
C GLY A 227 15.01 -1.90 14.85
N PHE A 228 15.99 -2.14 15.72
CA PHE A 228 17.34 -1.57 15.60
C PHE A 228 18.19 -2.23 14.51
N ILE A 229 17.88 -3.48 14.15
CA ILE A 229 18.65 -4.27 13.18
C ILE A 229 17.91 -4.28 11.83
N ASP A 230 18.63 -4.04 10.74
CA ASP A 230 18.06 -4.15 9.38
C ASP A 230 18.01 -5.61 8.91
N ILE A 231 17.08 -6.38 9.46
CA ILE A 231 16.92 -7.81 9.16
C ILE A 231 16.59 -7.98 7.66
N GLY A 232 17.46 -8.68 6.94
CA GLY A 232 17.30 -8.95 5.50
C GLY A 232 17.58 -7.74 4.61
N GLY A 233 18.15 -6.66 5.15
CA GLY A 233 18.46 -5.43 4.41
C GLY A 233 17.22 -4.70 3.89
N LEU A 234 16.06 -4.92 4.53
CA LEU A 234 14.77 -4.42 4.06
C LEU A 234 14.71 -2.90 4.10
N ARG A 235 15.21 -2.28 5.18
CA ARG A 235 15.29 -0.82 5.32
C ARG A 235 16.14 -0.22 4.21
N LYS A 236 17.34 -0.76 3.99
CA LYS A 236 18.22 -0.29 2.91
C LYS A 236 17.53 -0.39 1.55
N LYS A 237 16.94 -1.54 1.22
CA LYS A 237 16.20 -1.74 -0.03
C LYS A 237 15.05 -0.74 -0.21
N MET A 238 14.32 -0.42 0.86
CA MET A 238 13.25 0.58 0.81
C MET A 238 13.78 1.99 0.55
N ILE A 239 14.90 2.38 1.18
CA ILE A 239 15.54 3.69 0.95
C ILE A 239 16.01 3.79 -0.50
N ASP A 240 16.83 2.83 -0.94
CA ASP A 240 17.39 2.80 -2.30
C ASP A 240 16.28 2.85 -3.37
N LEU A 241 15.18 2.13 -3.15
CA LEU A 241 14.03 2.14 -4.06
C LEU A 241 13.26 3.46 -4.02
N SER A 242 13.06 4.03 -2.83
CA SER A 242 12.36 5.32 -2.69
C SER A 242 13.09 6.44 -3.41
N GLU A 243 14.42 6.49 -3.33
CA GLU A 243 15.23 7.48 -4.03
C GLU A 243 15.10 7.34 -5.55
N LYS A 244 15.21 6.12 -6.08
CA LYS A 244 15.05 5.85 -7.51
C LYS A 244 13.65 6.24 -8.02
N PHE A 245 12.62 5.89 -7.27
CA PHE A 245 11.25 6.21 -7.67
C PHE A 245 10.95 7.71 -7.54
N ASP A 246 11.50 8.38 -6.52
CA ASP A 246 11.36 9.83 -6.38
C ASP A 246 12.01 10.60 -7.53
N LEU A 247 13.20 10.15 -7.99
CA LEU A 247 13.86 10.68 -9.18
C LEU A 247 13.00 10.47 -10.44
N PHE A 248 12.40 9.29 -10.58
CA PHE A 248 11.49 9.01 -11.70
C PHE A 248 10.28 9.96 -11.68
N LEU A 249 9.61 10.11 -10.53
CA LEU A 249 8.46 11.01 -10.40
C LEU A 249 8.87 12.48 -10.57
N GLN A 250 10.08 12.87 -10.16
CA GLN A 250 10.61 14.21 -10.42
C GLN A 250 10.73 14.48 -11.92
N ARG A 251 11.26 13.53 -12.71
CA ARG A 251 11.34 13.68 -14.17
C ARG A 251 9.96 13.92 -14.78
N ILE A 252 8.94 13.18 -14.33
CA ILE A 252 7.55 13.41 -14.78
C ILE A 252 7.11 14.85 -14.47
N ILE A 253 7.36 15.34 -13.26
CA ILE A 253 7.01 16.73 -12.89
C ILE A 253 7.74 17.73 -13.79
N ASP A 254 9.05 17.57 -13.97
CA ASP A 254 9.88 18.51 -14.72
C ASP A 254 9.52 18.54 -16.22
N GLU A 255 9.16 17.38 -16.80
CA GLU A 255 8.62 17.31 -18.16
C GLU A 255 7.32 18.11 -18.31
N HIS A 256 6.41 18.02 -17.35
CA HIS A 256 5.14 18.76 -17.41
C HIS A 256 5.31 20.25 -17.10
N ARG A 257 6.37 20.63 -16.36
CA ARG A 257 6.75 22.04 -16.19
C ARG A 257 7.29 22.64 -17.49
N SER A 258 8.04 21.87 -18.27
CA SER A 258 8.58 22.34 -19.56
C SER A 258 7.55 22.35 -20.69
N ASP A 259 6.55 21.47 -20.65
CA ASP A 259 5.43 21.43 -21.61
C ASP A 259 4.06 21.58 -20.91
N LYS A 260 3.66 22.85 -20.71
CA LYS A 260 2.38 23.21 -20.07
C LYS A 260 1.14 22.94 -20.93
N THR A 261 1.30 22.48 -22.18
CA THR A 261 0.16 22.27 -23.08
C THR A 261 -0.48 20.89 -22.93
N ARG A 262 0.18 19.97 -22.24
CA ARG A 262 -0.30 18.61 -22.02
C ARG A 262 -1.53 18.58 -21.14
N ASN A 263 -2.59 17.93 -21.61
CA ASN A 263 -3.75 17.59 -20.79
C ASN A 263 -3.48 16.31 -20.00
N SER A 264 -2.98 16.44 -18.77
CA SER A 264 -2.76 15.34 -17.82
C SER A 264 -3.14 15.76 -16.39
N MET A 265 -3.30 14.79 -15.49
CA MET A 265 -3.53 15.12 -14.07
C MET A 265 -2.35 15.86 -13.46
N VAL A 266 -1.12 15.52 -13.85
CA VAL A 266 0.08 16.22 -13.38
C VAL A 266 0.08 17.68 -13.83
N SER A 267 -0.23 17.97 -15.09
CA SER A 267 -0.36 19.36 -15.56
C SER A 267 -1.40 20.14 -14.76
N HIS A 268 -2.57 19.52 -14.52
CA HIS A 268 -3.64 20.14 -13.74
C HIS A 268 -3.22 20.45 -12.30
N LEU A 269 -2.56 19.51 -11.63
CA LEU A 269 -2.07 19.71 -10.26
C LEU A 269 -0.94 20.75 -10.20
N LEU A 270 -0.07 20.82 -11.21
CA LEU A 270 0.97 21.85 -11.32
C LEU A 270 0.38 23.24 -11.57
N GLN A 271 -0.70 23.36 -12.33
CA GLN A 271 -1.41 24.63 -12.48
C GLN A 271 -1.99 25.11 -11.14
N LEU A 272 -2.55 24.19 -10.34
CA LEU A 272 -3.03 24.51 -9.00
C LEU A 272 -1.89 24.87 -8.04
N GLN A 273 -0.73 24.25 -8.19
CA GLN A 273 0.49 24.58 -7.43
C GLN A 273 0.90 26.05 -7.60
N GLU A 274 0.70 26.66 -8.77
CA GLU A 274 1.02 28.09 -8.99
C GLU A 274 0.20 29.03 -8.07
N THR A 275 -1.01 28.63 -7.69
CA THR A 275 -1.91 29.44 -6.85
C THR A 275 -1.95 29.00 -5.38
N GLN A 276 -1.66 27.72 -5.11
CA GLN A 276 -1.80 27.09 -3.80
C GLN A 276 -0.60 26.16 -3.50
N PRO A 277 0.64 26.66 -3.50
CA PRO A 277 1.86 25.83 -3.47
C PRO A 277 1.96 24.96 -2.21
N GLU A 278 1.40 25.41 -1.09
CA GLU A 278 1.36 24.68 0.18
C GLU A 278 0.54 23.39 0.09
N TYR A 279 -0.53 23.38 -0.70
CA TYR A 279 -1.43 22.23 -0.85
C TYR A 279 -1.04 21.29 -1.98
N TYR A 280 -0.20 21.74 -2.92
CA TYR A 280 0.21 20.98 -4.10
C TYR A 280 1.73 20.93 -4.26
N SER A 281 2.48 20.81 -3.17
CA SER A 281 3.94 20.66 -3.23
C SER A 281 4.34 19.43 -4.07
N ASP A 282 5.57 19.41 -4.60
CA ASP A 282 6.06 18.28 -5.41
C ASP A 282 5.91 16.96 -4.65
N ALA A 283 6.22 16.95 -3.35
CA ALA A 283 6.04 15.76 -2.52
C ALA A 283 4.57 15.28 -2.46
N ILE A 284 3.60 16.20 -2.42
CA ILE A 284 2.17 15.85 -2.45
C ILE A 284 1.79 15.29 -3.82
N ILE A 285 2.19 15.95 -4.92
CA ILE A 285 1.89 15.50 -6.29
C ILE A 285 2.50 14.12 -6.53
N LYS A 286 3.78 13.92 -6.20
CA LYS A 286 4.47 12.63 -6.28
C LYS A 286 3.78 11.57 -5.43
N GLY A 287 3.41 11.90 -4.19
CA GLY A 287 2.69 11.00 -3.30
C GLY A 287 1.32 10.59 -3.82
N LEU A 288 0.60 11.48 -4.51
CA LEU A 288 -0.67 11.16 -5.17
C LEU A 288 -0.46 10.23 -6.38
N ILE A 289 0.53 10.51 -7.24
CA ILE A 289 0.89 9.63 -8.36
C ILE A 289 1.21 8.24 -7.82
N LEU A 290 2.11 8.15 -6.83
CA LEU A 290 2.54 6.90 -6.20
C LEU A 290 1.34 6.07 -5.68
N VAL A 291 0.42 6.69 -4.93
CA VAL A 291 -0.73 5.97 -4.37
C VAL A 291 -1.73 5.54 -5.44
N ILE A 292 -1.86 6.29 -6.54
CA ILE A 292 -2.76 5.95 -7.63
C ILE A 292 -2.18 4.84 -8.51
N THR A 293 -0.86 4.77 -8.64
CA THR A 293 -0.20 3.76 -9.47
C THR A 293 0.00 2.43 -8.75
N LEU A 294 0.05 2.36 -7.41
CA LEU A 294 0.26 1.12 -6.65
C LEU A 294 -1.03 0.32 -6.39
#